data_AF-A0A0E2DB20-F1
#
_entry.id   AF-A0A0E2DB20-F1
#
_cell.length_a   1.000
_cell.length_b   1.000
_cell.length_c   1.000
_cell.angle_alpha   90.00
_cell.angle_beta   90.00
_cell.angle_gamma   90.00
#
_symmetry.space_group_name_H-M   'P 1'
#
loop_
_entity.id
_entity.type
_entity.pdbx_description
1 polymer ?
#
loop_
_entity_poly.entity_id
_entity_poly.type
_entity_poly.pdbx_seq_one_letter_code
_entity_poly.pdbx_strand_id
1 'polypeptide(L)'
;MSISDYFEIESKLNDKSNATLKSEISLLLSRREAKLLIIVDNLDRLTGEEIRKMFAVIRANSDFPNVIFLLAFDRTAIEKSLEGENGISSREFLEKIVQVSFEIPYVGIPTLRRILLTEIESLISNYPKIKNRFFGENNANWANVYYSGFEELFTSLRNIRRYMNNFRFNFTHLLNEDILEVNPIDLIALEAIRIFEPDYYDFMKVHDYVFISLGSYRYDLSTKDERKENFENSLSIVQNEKNRSSVERIVRRLFPQIDGLYTNTTYSNRESSWFSNLNICSPDRFGRYFTLLPGYDESELTELQIQTVLKSFSNLEMLEKVFDDFLEERKFRLLLDQLQNYTSDEHYIKITDLKNLSIALFNALEKLEKIEDDLYTFGPDSVVYYILVQIMKRSNDKKSNYLTLRDAILNSEGLNAVIYTVNVLSINDKNERNSGPIENENLILLQELCVVKIKENLNTLIQSRLFIDILYRWKEWGNPVDVQEYLKEISDNSENLIVLLCQFTGISRILSDHMQTRIPVFQLKVFKDFVDIEEIDFKVNAINPQEIVLDEKGSKAISLFKIAKNKFVSETRT
;
A
#
# COMPACT_ATOMS: atom_id res chain seq x y z
N MET A 1 -11.90 -11.24 59.59
CA MET A 1 -10.84 -11.45 60.59
C MET A 1 -10.45 -10.08 61.09
N SER A 2 -10.60 -9.80 62.38
CA SER A 2 -10.30 -8.48 62.98
C SER A 2 -8.77 -8.28 63.02
N ILE A 3 -8.31 -7.03 62.92
CA ILE A 3 -6.89 -6.66 63.12
C ILE A 3 -6.40 -7.11 64.51
N SER A 4 -7.31 -7.12 65.50
CA SER A 4 -7.02 -7.63 66.84
C SER A 4 -6.77 -9.14 66.84
N ASP A 5 -7.52 -9.90 66.03
CA ASP A 5 -7.33 -11.36 65.92
C ASP A 5 -5.98 -11.69 65.28
N TYR A 6 -5.54 -10.86 64.32
CA TYR A 6 -4.24 -11.01 63.65
C TYR A 6 -3.08 -10.82 64.63
N PHE A 7 -3.07 -9.72 65.40
CA PHE A 7 -2.01 -9.46 66.39
C PHE A 7 -2.02 -10.44 67.57
N GLU A 8 -3.19 -10.98 67.95
CA GLU A 8 -3.28 -12.00 68.99
C GLU A 8 -2.75 -13.37 68.52
N ILE A 9 -2.98 -13.71 67.24
CA ILE A 9 -2.39 -14.88 66.60
C ILE A 9 -0.86 -14.69 66.46
N GLU A 10 -0.40 -13.51 66.04
CA GLU A 10 1.02 -13.16 65.90
C GLU A 10 1.78 -13.20 67.24
N SER A 11 1.17 -12.70 68.32
CA SER A 11 1.73 -12.80 69.68
C SER A 11 1.83 -14.26 70.16
N LYS A 12 0.81 -15.10 69.89
CA LYS A 12 0.83 -16.53 70.25
C LYS A 12 1.78 -17.37 69.39
N LEU A 13 2.09 -16.92 68.17
CA LEU A 13 3.08 -17.53 67.28
C LEU A 13 4.51 -17.31 67.78
N ASN A 14 4.80 -16.13 68.36
CA ASN A 14 6.14 -15.79 68.86
C ASN A 14 6.54 -16.48 70.17
N ASP A 15 5.57 -16.93 70.98
CA ASP A 15 5.83 -17.63 72.26
C ASP A 15 5.95 -19.16 72.14
N LYS A 16 5.61 -19.74 70.98
CA LYS A 16 5.60 -21.20 70.77
C LYS A 16 6.83 -21.66 69.99
N SER A 17 7.39 -22.81 70.39
CA SER A 17 8.40 -23.51 69.59
C SER A 17 7.82 -23.90 68.22
N ASN A 18 8.65 -23.84 67.17
CA ASN A 18 8.29 -24.32 65.82
C ASN A 18 7.75 -25.75 65.81
N ALA A 19 8.19 -26.60 66.76
CA ALA A 19 7.69 -27.97 66.89
C ALA A 19 6.22 -28.01 67.34
N THR A 20 5.87 -27.22 68.37
CA THR A 20 4.49 -27.12 68.87
C THR A 20 3.53 -26.55 67.82
N LEU A 21 3.96 -25.54 67.07
CA LEU A 21 3.17 -24.98 65.95
C LEU A 21 2.95 -26.01 64.84
N LYS A 22 4.00 -26.75 64.47
CA LYS A 22 3.89 -27.80 63.46
C LYS A 22 2.91 -28.90 63.89
N SER A 23 2.92 -29.30 65.16
CA SER A 23 1.96 -30.28 65.69
C SER A 23 0.51 -29.77 65.68
N GLU A 24 0.29 -28.50 66.06
CA GLU A 24 -1.04 -27.89 66.02
C GLU A 24 -1.59 -27.79 64.59
N ILE A 25 -0.77 -27.30 63.66
CA ILE A 25 -1.12 -27.21 62.23
C ILE A 25 -1.43 -28.60 61.67
N SER A 26 -0.61 -29.60 62.00
CA SER A 26 -0.82 -30.98 61.57
C SER A 26 -2.16 -31.54 62.07
N LEU A 27 -2.54 -31.25 63.31
CA LEU A 27 -3.80 -31.71 63.91
C LEU A 27 -5.02 -30.99 63.31
N LEU A 28 -4.88 -29.72 62.96
CA LEU A 28 -5.92 -28.98 62.25
C LEU A 28 -6.11 -29.50 60.83
N LEU A 29 -5.01 -29.75 60.12
CA LEU A 29 -5.04 -30.27 58.75
C LEU A 29 -5.55 -31.71 58.69
N SER A 30 -5.22 -32.56 59.67
CA SER A 30 -5.73 -33.94 59.73
C SER A 30 -7.25 -34.01 59.95
N ARG A 31 -7.83 -32.99 60.60
CA ARG A 31 -9.28 -32.88 60.85
C ARG A 31 -10.06 -32.32 59.66
N ARG A 32 -9.39 -31.82 58.62
CA ARG A 32 -10.08 -31.38 57.40
C ARG A 32 -10.65 -32.57 56.64
N GLU A 33 -11.90 -32.45 56.23
CA GLU A 33 -12.56 -33.42 55.34
C GLU A 33 -12.00 -33.37 53.91
N ALA A 34 -11.55 -32.19 53.47
CA ALA A 34 -10.97 -31.97 52.14
C ALA A 34 -9.46 -31.73 52.20
N LYS A 35 -8.74 -32.24 51.19
CA LYS A 35 -7.30 -32.01 51.02
C LYS A 35 -7.03 -30.58 50.53
N LEU A 36 -5.97 -29.96 51.05
CA LEU A 36 -5.46 -28.67 50.61
C LEU A 36 -4.44 -28.88 49.47
N LEU A 37 -4.74 -28.34 48.29
CA LEU A 37 -3.80 -28.31 47.16
C LEU A 37 -3.10 -26.95 47.10
N ILE A 38 -1.78 -26.95 47.16
CA ILE A 38 -0.93 -25.77 47.00
C ILE A 38 -0.23 -25.89 45.65
N ILE A 39 -0.57 -25.00 44.72
CA ILE A 39 0.02 -24.95 43.38
C ILE A 39 1.12 -23.89 43.38
N VAL A 40 2.32 -24.29 42.97
CA VAL A 40 3.48 -23.40 42.83
C VAL A 40 3.92 -23.43 41.36
N ASP A 41 3.83 -22.29 40.69
CA ASP A 41 4.12 -22.13 39.26
C ASP A 41 5.33 -21.21 39.04
N ASN A 42 5.97 -21.30 37.86
CA ASN A 42 7.13 -20.50 37.44
C ASN A 42 8.35 -20.57 38.38
N LEU A 43 8.60 -21.72 39.02
CA LEU A 43 9.80 -21.90 39.87
C LEU A 43 11.11 -21.73 39.07
N ASP A 44 11.08 -22.00 37.77
CA ASP A 44 12.20 -21.85 36.83
C ASP A 44 12.61 -20.39 36.56
N ARG A 45 11.81 -19.40 37.01
CA ARG A 45 12.19 -17.97 36.94
C ARG A 45 12.99 -17.47 38.14
N LEU A 46 13.06 -18.27 39.20
CA LEU A 46 13.78 -17.94 40.41
C LEU A 46 15.28 -18.19 40.25
N THR A 47 16.09 -17.47 41.02
CA THR A 47 17.55 -17.73 41.13
C THR A 47 17.80 -19.05 41.86
N GLY A 48 18.99 -19.64 41.68
CA GLY A 48 19.35 -20.90 42.34
C GLY A 48 19.17 -20.86 43.88
N GLU A 49 19.48 -19.73 44.52
CA GLU A 49 19.30 -19.54 45.96
C GLU A 49 17.81 -19.51 46.35
N GLU A 50 16.99 -18.77 45.62
CA GLU A 50 15.54 -18.70 45.82
C GLU A 50 14.87 -20.06 45.60
N ILE A 51 15.27 -20.78 44.55
CA ILE A 51 14.81 -22.15 44.26
C ILE A 51 15.09 -23.06 45.45
N ARG A 52 16.31 -23.04 46.02
CA ARG A 52 16.65 -23.86 47.19
C ARG A 52 15.86 -23.49 48.43
N LYS A 53 15.69 -22.18 48.70
CA LYS A 53 14.85 -21.71 49.81
C LYS A 53 13.42 -22.18 49.65
N MET A 54 12.85 -22.05 48.45
CA MET A 54 11.49 -22.52 48.20
C MET A 54 11.36 -24.03 48.36
N PHE A 55 12.29 -24.80 47.81
CA PHE A 55 12.28 -26.24 47.99
C PHE A 55 12.51 -26.66 49.45
N ALA A 56 13.32 -25.93 50.22
CA ALA A 56 13.47 -26.17 51.66
C ALA A 56 12.16 -25.94 52.41
N VAL A 57 11.42 -24.88 52.07
CA VAL A 57 10.08 -24.61 52.63
C VAL A 57 9.09 -25.71 52.23
N ILE A 58 9.07 -26.11 50.95
CA ILE A 58 8.19 -27.19 50.48
C ILE A 58 8.50 -28.50 51.22
N ARG A 59 9.78 -28.88 51.29
CA ARG A 59 10.22 -30.09 51.99
C ARG A 59 9.94 -30.04 53.49
N ALA A 60 10.09 -28.90 54.15
CA ALA A 60 9.79 -28.78 55.58
C ALA A 60 8.30 -28.97 55.90
N ASN A 61 7.43 -28.74 54.92
CA ASN A 61 5.97 -28.73 55.06
C ASN A 61 5.28 -29.86 54.26
N SER A 62 6.01 -30.71 53.54
CA SER A 62 5.45 -31.79 52.71
C SER A 62 4.84 -32.93 53.52
N ASP A 63 5.23 -33.07 54.79
CA ASP A 63 4.78 -34.15 55.67
C ASP A 63 3.42 -33.86 56.35
N PHE A 64 2.81 -32.71 56.08
CA PHE A 64 1.52 -32.37 56.67
C PHE A 64 0.39 -33.26 56.13
N PRO A 65 -0.48 -33.79 57.00
CA PRO A 65 -1.63 -34.58 56.57
C PRO A 65 -2.58 -33.71 55.75
N ASN A 66 -3.22 -34.29 54.74
CA ASN A 66 -4.18 -33.60 53.88
C ASN A 66 -3.62 -32.37 53.12
N VAL A 67 -2.30 -32.27 52.91
CA VAL A 67 -1.68 -31.23 52.07
C VAL A 67 -1.03 -31.87 50.84
N ILE A 68 -1.24 -31.29 49.67
CA ILE A 68 -0.63 -31.70 48.41
C ILE A 68 0.05 -30.48 47.80
N PHE A 69 1.33 -30.62 47.44
CA PHE A 69 2.04 -29.61 46.66
C PHE A 69 2.09 -30.05 45.19
N LEU A 70 1.64 -29.18 44.29
CA LEU A 70 1.77 -29.35 42.85
C LEU A 70 2.75 -28.28 42.34
N LEU A 71 3.89 -28.73 41.84
CA LEU A 71 4.96 -27.86 41.37
C LEU A 71 5.01 -27.89 39.84
N ALA A 72 4.90 -26.73 39.20
CA ALA A 72 5.02 -26.56 37.76
C ALA A 72 6.29 -25.78 37.43
N PHE A 73 7.18 -26.39 36.65
CA PHE A 73 8.47 -25.81 36.28
C PHE A 73 9.12 -26.50 35.08
N ASP A 74 10.02 -25.79 34.39
CA ASP A 74 10.95 -26.40 33.44
C ASP A 74 12.09 -27.10 34.18
N ARG A 75 12.12 -28.44 34.07
CA ARG A 75 13.13 -29.27 34.72
C ARG A 75 14.55 -28.89 34.31
N THR A 76 14.77 -28.63 33.03
CA THR A 76 16.12 -28.31 32.51
C THR A 76 16.61 -26.94 32.98
N ALA A 77 15.71 -25.98 33.10
CA ALA A 77 16.02 -24.66 33.64
C ALA A 77 16.38 -24.74 35.13
N ILE A 78 15.60 -25.48 35.92
CA ILE A 78 15.92 -25.68 37.35
C ILE A 78 17.24 -26.45 37.52
N GLU A 79 17.47 -27.52 36.76
CA GLU A 79 18.71 -28.30 36.83
C GLU A 79 19.93 -27.42 36.54
N LYS A 80 19.87 -26.54 35.53
CA LYS A 80 20.92 -25.55 35.23
C LYS A 80 21.09 -24.48 36.29
N SER A 81 19.99 -23.92 36.83
CA SER A 81 20.07 -22.90 37.88
C SER A 81 20.64 -23.44 39.20
N LEU A 82 20.64 -24.76 39.38
CA LEU A 82 21.20 -25.44 40.54
C LEU A 82 22.62 -26.01 40.30
N GLU A 83 23.09 -26.05 39.04
CA GLU A 83 24.45 -26.47 38.67
C GLU A 83 25.49 -25.46 39.19
N GLY A 84 26.54 -25.94 39.86
CA GLY A 84 27.72 -25.13 40.21
C GLY A 84 27.96 -24.84 41.69
N GLU A 85 27.02 -25.18 42.60
CA GLU A 85 27.21 -24.95 44.03
C GLU A 85 27.03 -26.25 44.83
N ASN A 86 28.13 -26.72 45.45
CA ASN A 86 28.24 -27.85 46.38
C ASN A 86 28.39 -29.28 45.83
N GLY A 87 28.64 -29.48 44.52
CA GLY A 87 29.01 -30.81 43.98
C GLY A 87 27.93 -31.90 44.09
N ILE A 88 26.71 -31.53 44.48
CA ILE A 88 25.54 -32.40 44.50
C ILE A 88 24.87 -32.32 43.14
N SER A 89 24.54 -33.47 42.55
CA SER A 89 23.78 -33.53 41.30
C SER A 89 22.43 -32.83 41.47
N SER A 90 22.18 -31.80 40.65
CA SER A 90 20.91 -31.05 40.62
C SER A 90 19.69 -31.97 40.40
N ARG A 91 19.90 -33.09 39.70
CA ARG A 91 18.92 -34.15 39.48
C ARG A 91 18.57 -34.91 40.76
N GLU A 92 19.57 -35.31 41.55
CA GLU A 92 19.36 -36.00 42.83
C GLU A 92 18.66 -35.10 43.85
N PHE A 93 18.90 -33.79 43.78
CA PHE A 93 18.23 -32.82 44.64
C PHE A 93 16.72 -32.78 44.35
N LEU A 94 16.33 -32.72 43.07
CA LEU A 94 14.92 -32.73 42.66
C LEU A 94 14.19 -34.03 43.04
N GLU A 95 14.84 -35.18 42.87
CA GLU A 95 14.27 -36.50 43.22
C GLU A 95 13.98 -36.64 44.71
N LYS A 96 14.70 -35.93 45.59
CA LYS A 96 14.46 -35.94 47.04
C LYS A 96 13.24 -35.13 47.47
N ILE A 97 12.76 -34.22 46.63
CA ILE A 97 11.69 -33.28 46.96
C ILE A 97 10.41 -33.63 46.20
N VAL A 98 10.53 -34.02 44.93
CA VAL A 98 9.40 -34.36 44.07
C VAL A 98 9.14 -35.86 44.14
N GLN A 99 8.11 -36.24 44.91
CA GLN A 99 7.73 -37.65 45.09
C GLN A 99 7.19 -38.30 43.81
N VAL A 100 6.44 -37.54 43.01
CA VAL A 100 5.86 -37.98 41.75
C VAL A 100 6.11 -36.90 40.70
N SER A 101 6.84 -37.25 39.65
CA SER A 101 7.05 -36.38 38.49
C SER A 101 6.05 -36.74 37.39
N PHE A 102 5.38 -35.74 36.84
CA PHE A 102 4.53 -35.88 35.67
C PHE A 102 5.07 -34.97 34.56
N GLU A 103 5.58 -35.57 33.48
CA GLU A 103 6.03 -34.83 32.31
C GLU A 103 4.84 -34.60 31.37
N ILE A 104 4.69 -33.36 30.89
CA ILE A 104 3.65 -33.04 29.92
C ILE A 104 3.96 -33.83 28.63
N PRO A 105 3.03 -34.67 28.14
CA PRO A 105 3.28 -35.49 26.97
C PRO A 105 3.50 -34.62 25.74
N TYR A 106 4.40 -35.08 24.87
CA TYR A 106 4.66 -34.42 23.60
C TYR A 106 3.40 -34.42 22.72
N VAL A 107 3.04 -33.25 22.21
CA VAL A 107 1.92 -33.12 21.25
C VAL A 107 2.45 -33.41 19.85
N GLY A 108 1.95 -34.48 19.22
CA GLY A 108 2.35 -34.84 17.86
C GLY A 108 2.08 -33.72 16.85
N ILE A 109 2.99 -33.58 15.87
CA ILE A 109 2.91 -32.59 14.79
C ILE A 109 1.54 -32.60 14.07
N PRO A 110 0.92 -33.76 13.74
CA PRO A 110 -0.40 -33.76 13.11
C PRO A 110 -1.49 -33.07 13.94
N THR A 111 -1.42 -33.18 15.26
CA THR A 111 -2.35 -32.52 16.18
C THR A 111 -2.09 -31.01 16.21
N LEU A 112 -0.83 -30.58 16.26
CA LEU A 112 -0.46 -29.16 16.19
C LEU A 112 -0.96 -28.52 14.89
N ARG A 113 -0.72 -29.18 13.74
CA ARG A 113 -1.20 -28.75 12.42
C ARG A 113 -2.71 -28.58 12.41
N ARG A 114 -3.45 -29.59 12.89
CA ARG A 114 -4.92 -29.52 12.96
C ARG A 114 -5.38 -28.33 13.81
N ILE A 115 -4.77 -28.11 14.96
CA ILE A 115 -5.14 -26.99 15.85
C ILE A 115 -4.87 -25.64 15.18
N LEU A 116 -3.67 -25.46 14.60
CA LEU A 116 -3.30 -24.23 13.89
C LEU A 116 -4.29 -23.92 12.75
N LEU A 117 -4.54 -24.89 11.87
CA LEU A 117 -5.47 -24.72 10.76
C LEU A 117 -6.90 -24.43 11.24
N THR A 118 -7.36 -25.10 12.30
CA THR A 118 -8.70 -24.86 12.87
C THR A 118 -8.82 -23.43 13.42
N GLU A 119 -7.78 -22.92 14.08
CA GLU A 119 -7.79 -21.57 14.64
C GLU A 119 -7.74 -20.48 13.56
N ILE A 120 -6.95 -20.67 12.51
CA ILE A 120 -6.91 -19.77 11.35
C ILE A 120 -8.27 -19.78 10.64
N GLU A 121 -8.80 -20.97 10.32
CA GLU A 121 -10.08 -21.13 9.64
C GLU A 121 -11.24 -20.51 10.43
N SER A 122 -11.24 -20.67 11.76
CA SER A 122 -12.22 -20.06 12.65
C SER A 122 -12.15 -18.54 12.65
N LEU A 123 -10.95 -17.95 12.58
CA LEU A 123 -10.81 -16.50 12.46
C LEU A 123 -11.32 -15.99 11.11
N ILE A 124 -10.86 -16.59 10.01
CA ILE A 124 -11.18 -16.16 8.64
C ILE A 124 -12.66 -16.36 8.32
N SER A 125 -13.30 -17.42 8.84
CA SER A 125 -14.73 -17.68 8.62
C SER A 125 -15.66 -16.62 9.22
N ASN A 126 -15.18 -15.79 10.15
CA ASN A 126 -15.95 -14.62 10.62
C ASN A 126 -16.04 -13.50 9.57
N TYR A 127 -15.25 -13.57 8.49
CA TYR A 127 -15.17 -12.56 7.44
C TYR A 127 -15.38 -13.18 6.05
N PRO A 128 -16.63 -13.50 5.65
CA PRO A 128 -16.93 -14.23 4.42
C PRO A 128 -16.40 -13.56 3.13
N LYS A 129 -16.41 -12.21 3.06
CA LYS A 129 -15.89 -11.48 1.90
C LYS A 129 -14.39 -11.72 1.70
N ILE A 130 -13.62 -11.69 2.80
CA ILE A 130 -12.18 -11.97 2.80
C ILE A 130 -11.93 -13.44 2.45
N LYS A 131 -12.68 -14.36 3.08
CA LYS A 131 -12.60 -15.79 2.79
C LYS A 131 -12.82 -16.09 1.30
N ASN A 132 -13.90 -15.56 0.73
CA ASN A 132 -14.24 -15.81 -0.67
C ASN A 132 -13.23 -15.21 -1.65
N ARG A 133 -12.67 -14.02 -1.35
CA ARG A 133 -11.68 -13.35 -2.21
C ARG A 133 -10.32 -14.05 -2.18
N PHE A 134 -9.83 -14.47 -1.01
CA PHE A 134 -8.44 -14.91 -0.84
C PHE A 134 -8.26 -16.41 -0.58
N PHE A 135 -9.25 -17.06 0.04
CA PHE A 135 -9.18 -18.47 0.49
C PHE A 135 -10.16 -19.39 -0.26
N GLY A 136 -10.70 -18.96 -1.39
CA GLY A 136 -11.60 -19.78 -2.21
C GLY A 136 -10.93 -21.06 -2.73
N GLU A 137 -11.73 -22.07 -3.08
CA GLU A 137 -11.26 -23.43 -3.46
C GLU A 137 -10.26 -23.44 -4.63
N ASN A 138 -10.33 -22.45 -5.51
CA ASN A 138 -9.44 -22.32 -6.67
C ASN A 138 -8.13 -21.56 -6.38
N ASN A 139 -7.94 -21.05 -5.15
CA ASN A 139 -6.78 -20.26 -4.78
C ASN A 139 -5.74 -21.11 -4.03
N ALA A 140 -4.75 -21.62 -4.75
CA ALA A 140 -3.66 -22.41 -4.18
C ALA A 140 -2.66 -21.58 -3.34
N ASN A 141 -2.78 -20.24 -3.28
CA ASN A 141 -1.78 -19.39 -2.62
C ASN A 141 -1.66 -19.70 -1.13
N TRP A 142 -2.78 -19.93 -0.44
CA TRP A 142 -2.74 -20.29 0.97
C TRP A 142 -1.99 -21.61 1.20
N ALA A 143 -2.31 -22.64 0.42
CA ALA A 143 -1.63 -23.93 0.51
C ALA A 143 -0.12 -23.79 0.21
N ASN A 144 0.24 -23.02 -0.81
CA ASN A 144 1.64 -22.79 -1.18
C ASN A 144 2.41 -22.06 -0.08
N VAL A 145 1.82 -21.05 0.56
CA VAL A 145 2.43 -20.36 1.71
C VAL A 145 2.53 -21.30 2.92
N TYR A 146 1.47 -22.04 3.23
CA TYR A 146 1.45 -22.99 4.34
C TYR A 146 2.57 -24.05 4.21
N TYR A 147 2.74 -24.62 3.01
CA TYR A 147 3.80 -25.58 2.71
C TYR A 147 5.16 -24.95 2.36
N SER A 148 5.29 -23.62 2.32
CA SER A 148 6.58 -22.94 2.07
C SER A 148 7.50 -22.90 3.29
N GLY A 149 7.17 -23.60 4.38
CA GLY A 149 7.93 -23.57 5.64
C GLY A 149 7.17 -22.89 6.78
N PHE A 150 6.02 -22.28 6.50
CA PHE A 150 5.17 -21.68 7.54
C PHE A 150 4.83 -22.69 8.64
N GLU A 151 4.41 -23.91 8.28
CA GLU A 151 4.05 -24.93 9.29
C GLU A 151 5.23 -25.40 10.16
N GLU A 152 6.46 -25.27 9.67
CA GLU A 152 7.68 -25.73 10.34
C GLU A 152 8.01 -24.86 11.58
N LEU A 153 7.52 -23.62 11.61
CA LEU A 153 7.70 -22.68 12.73
C LEU A 153 6.88 -23.07 13.99
N PHE A 154 5.85 -23.91 13.82
CA PHE A 154 4.88 -24.25 14.87
C PHE A 154 5.18 -25.60 15.55
N THR A 155 6.18 -25.59 16.42
CA THR A 155 6.64 -26.80 17.14
C THR A 155 5.92 -27.09 18.46
N SER A 156 5.08 -26.16 18.95
CA SER A 156 4.36 -26.34 20.22
C SER A 156 3.00 -25.62 20.25
N LEU A 157 2.11 -26.05 21.16
CA LEU A 157 0.85 -25.35 21.42
C LEU A 157 1.07 -23.90 21.88
N ARG A 158 2.13 -23.65 22.66
CA ARG A 158 2.48 -22.30 23.11
C ARG A 158 2.82 -21.39 21.93
N ASN A 159 3.54 -21.90 20.93
CA ASN A 159 3.87 -21.15 19.71
C ASN A 159 2.60 -20.80 18.93
N ILE A 160 1.68 -21.76 18.75
CA ILE A 160 0.40 -21.55 18.06
C ILE A 160 -0.42 -20.48 18.79
N ARG A 161 -0.59 -20.60 20.10
CA ARG A 161 -1.37 -19.61 20.89
C ARG A 161 -0.75 -18.22 20.85
N ARG A 162 0.58 -18.12 20.97
CA ARG A 162 1.29 -16.84 20.87
C ARG A 162 1.07 -16.19 19.51
N TYR A 163 1.23 -16.95 18.44
CA TYR A 163 1.00 -16.46 17.08
C TYR A 163 -0.46 -16.03 16.87
N MET A 164 -1.44 -16.89 17.19
CA MET A 164 -2.86 -16.60 16.95
C MET A 164 -3.36 -15.37 17.71
N ASN A 165 -2.85 -15.13 18.93
CA ASN A 165 -3.21 -13.93 19.70
C ASN A 165 -2.73 -12.65 19.02
N ASN A 166 -1.48 -12.62 18.54
CA ASN A 166 -0.92 -11.46 17.84
C ASN A 166 -1.54 -11.27 16.46
N PHE A 167 -1.66 -12.36 15.70
CA PHE A 167 -2.28 -12.35 14.37
C PHE A 167 -3.72 -11.83 14.44
N ARG A 168 -4.53 -12.29 15.40
CA ARG A 168 -5.90 -11.79 15.59
C ARG A 168 -5.93 -10.29 15.84
N PHE A 169 -5.05 -9.79 16.71
CA PHE A 169 -4.97 -8.37 17.04
C PHE A 169 -4.61 -7.53 15.82
N ASN A 170 -3.52 -7.89 15.11
CA ASN A 170 -3.07 -7.16 13.93
C ASN A 170 -4.07 -7.27 12.76
N PHE A 171 -4.67 -8.43 12.56
CA PHE A 171 -5.73 -8.62 11.57
C PHE A 171 -6.91 -7.68 11.82
N THR A 172 -7.38 -7.58 13.06
CA THR A 172 -8.49 -6.65 13.39
C THR A 172 -8.10 -5.19 13.27
N HIS A 173 -6.83 -4.85 13.44
CA HIS A 173 -6.35 -3.47 13.34
C HIS A 173 -6.24 -2.99 11.88
N LEU A 174 -5.91 -3.91 10.97
CA LEU A 174 -5.85 -3.67 9.52
C LEU A 174 -7.22 -3.81 8.82
N LEU A 175 -8.27 -4.15 9.58
CA LEU A 175 -9.62 -4.32 9.08
C LEU A 175 -10.38 -2.99 9.20
N ASN A 176 -10.81 -2.47 8.07
CA ASN A 176 -11.71 -1.32 8.00
C ASN A 176 -13.07 -1.80 7.49
N GLU A 177 -14.09 -1.78 8.36
CA GLU A 177 -15.38 -2.45 8.15
C GLU A 177 -15.22 -3.96 7.86
N ASP A 178 -15.44 -4.39 6.61
CA ASP A 178 -15.24 -5.76 6.13
C ASP A 178 -14.08 -5.87 5.13
N ILE A 179 -13.25 -4.83 5.00
CA ILE A 179 -12.20 -4.73 3.99
C ILE A 179 -10.85 -4.71 4.70
N LEU A 180 -9.98 -5.64 4.31
CA LEU A 180 -8.62 -5.70 4.81
C LEU A 180 -7.71 -4.86 3.92
N GLU A 181 -6.82 -4.08 4.54
CA GLU A 181 -5.89 -3.18 3.86
C GLU A 181 -4.73 -3.89 3.15
N VAL A 182 -4.49 -5.15 3.52
CA VAL A 182 -3.39 -5.99 3.04
C VAL A 182 -3.90 -7.37 2.62
N ASN A 183 -3.08 -8.13 1.89
CA ASN A 183 -3.41 -9.51 1.59
C ASN A 183 -3.37 -10.36 2.88
N PRO A 184 -4.45 -11.08 3.24
CA PRO A 184 -4.51 -11.85 4.48
C PRO A 184 -3.53 -13.04 4.50
N ILE A 185 -3.21 -13.63 3.35
CA ILE A 185 -2.28 -14.77 3.25
C ILE A 185 -0.85 -14.28 3.51
N ASP A 186 -0.47 -13.16 2.90
CA ASP A 186 0.85 -12.56 3.13
C ASP A 186 0.99 -12.08 4.59
N LEU A 187 -0.09 -11.53 5.17
CA LEU A 187 -0.13 -11.13 6.57
C LEU A 187 0.08 -12.33 7.50
N ILE A 188 -0.54 -13.49 7.23
CA ILE A 188 -0.33 -14.72 8.00
C ILE A 188 1.15 -15.11 8.05
N ALA A 189 1.79 -15.11 6.88
CA ALA A 189 3.20 -15.46 6.76
C ALA A 189 4.12 -14.44 7.44
N LEU A 190 3.88 -13.15 7.21
CA LEU A 190 4.67 -12.06 7.79
C LEU A 190 4.57 -12.04 9.31
N GLU A 191 3.37 -12.26 9.87
CA GLU A 191 3.17 -12.32 11.32
C GLU A 191 3.86 -13.53 11.95
N ALA A 192 4.00 -14.64 11.22
CA ALA A 192 4.83 -15.75 11.70
C ALA A 192 6.31 -15.34 11.77
N ILE A 193 6.84 -14.67 10.74
CA ILE A 193 8.21 -14.13 10.77
C ILE A 193 8.36 -13.16 11.94
N ARG A 194 7.43 -12.22 12.13
CA ARG A 194 7.46 -11.26 13.24
C ARG A 194 7.52 -11.92 14.62
N ILE A 195 6.80 -13.04 14.82
CA ILE A 195 6.70 -13.72 16.12
C ILE A 195 7.84 -14.68 16.40
N PHE A 196 8.42 -15.30 15.36
CA PHE A 196 9.48 -16.29 15.51
C PHE A 196 10.87 -15.72 15.25
N GLU A 197 10.99 -14.72 14.37
CA GLU A 197 12.24 -14.08 13.93
C GLU A 197 12.08 -12.54 13.87
N PRO A 198 11.87 -11.87 15.01
CA PRO A 198 11.58 -10.43 15.05
C PRO A 198 12.68 -9.56 14.43
N ASP A 199 13.96 -9.92 14.63
CA ASP A 199 15.09 -9.16 14.06
C ASP A 199 15.08 -9.18 12.52
N TYR A 200 14.66 -10.30 11.93
CA TYR A 200 14.53 -10.41 10.48
C TYR A 200 13.31 -9.62 9.98
N TYR A 201 12.20 -9.60 10.73
CA TYR A 201 11.06 -8.73 10.43
C TYR A 201 11.45 -7.24 10.45
N ASP A 202 12.22 -6.80 11.46
CA ASP A 202 12.70 -5.42 11.55
C ASP A 202 13.69 -5.07 10.43
N PHE A 203 14.53 -6.03 10.03
CA PHE A 203 15.36 -5.89 8.83
C PHE A 203 14.51 -5.68 7.57
N MET A 204 13.49 -6.52 7.35
CA MET A 204 12.59 -6.41 6.19
C MET A 204 11.95 -5.04 6.10
N LYS A 205 11.47 -4.51 7.23
CA LYS A 205 10.80 -3.21 7.31
C LYS A 205 11.64 -2.04 6.77
N VAL A 206 12.95 -2.08 6.98
CA VAL A 206 13.86 -0.96 6.66
C VAL A 206 14.57 -1.14 5.31
N HIS A 207 14.71 -2.37 4.84
CA HIS A 207 15.51 -2.70 3.65
C HIS A 207 14.63 -3.19 2.50
N ASP A 208 13.59 -2.41 2.17
CA ASP A 208 12.65 -2.69 1.08
C ASP A 208 13.35 -2.98 -0.26
N TYR A 209 14.47 -2.30 -0.52
CA TYR A 209 15.28 -2.47 -1.73
C TYR A 209 15.78 -3.90 -1.94
N VAL A 210 15.97 -4.68 -0.86
CA VAL A 210 16.34 -6.09 -0.96
C VAL A 210 15.17 -6.88 -1.59
N PHE A 211 13.94 -6.61 -1.17
CA PHE A 211 12.77 -7.45 -1.44
C PHE A 211 11.95 -7.01 -2.66
N ILE A 212 11.77 -5.71 -2.86
CA ILE A 212 10.87 -5.15 -3.88
C ILE A 212 11.58 -4.33 -4.96
N SER A 213 12.83 -3.88 -4.76
CA SER A 213 13.51 -3.04 -5.75
C SER A 213 13.98 -3.83 -6.97
N LEU A 214 13.37 -3.53 -8.10
CA LEU A 214 13.96 -3.72 -9.42
C LEU A 214 14.06 -2.32 -10.05
N GLY A 215 15.14 -1.59 -9.74
CA GLY A 215 15.68 -0.49 -10.55
C GLY A 215 14.73 0.57 -11.11
N SER A 216 13.94 1.28 -10.27
CA SER A 216 13.25 2.50 -10.76
C SER A 216 13.26 3.71 -9.83
N TYR A 217 13.97 3.66 -8.70
CA TYR A 217 14.25 4.86 -7.90
C TYR A 217 15.74 4.94 -7.57
N ARG A 218 16.37 6.00 -8.10
CA ARG A 218 17.68 6.55 -7.72
C ARG A 218 18.87 5.58 -7.81
N TYR A 219 19.66 5.70 -8.87
CA TYR A 219 21.11 5.42 -8.86
C TYR A 219 21.61 4.03 -8.42
N ASP A 220 20.77 3.01 -8.21
CA ASP A 220 21.30 1.70 -7.83
C ASP A 220 21.61 0.84 -9.05
N LEU A 221 22.90 0.83 -9.39
CA LEU A 221 23.55 -0.11 -10.30
C LEU A 221 23.70 -1.50 -9.65
N SER A 222 22.82 -1.90 -8.73
CA SER A 222 22.97 -3.20 -8.07
C SER A 222 22.69 -4.30 -9.08
N THR A 223 23.72 -5.09 -9.38
CA THR A 223 23.57 -6.23 -10.30
C THR A 223 22.62 -7.27 -9.72
N LYS A 224 22.01 -8.11 -10.58
CA LYS A 224 21.18 -9.25 -10.13
C LYS A 224 21.91 -10.10 -9.08
N ASP A 225 23.23 -10.22 -9.22
CA ASP A 225 24.11 -10.97 -8.33
C ASP A 225 24.27 -10.27 -6.96
N GLU A 226 24.47 -8.96 -6.94
CA GLU A 226 24.57 -8.18 -5.69
C GLU A 226 23.27 -8.24 -4.87
N ARG A 227 22.12 -8.16 -5.54
CA ARG A 227 20.83 -8.27 -4.85
C ARG A 227 20.61 -9.66 -4.26
N LYS A 228 21.03 -10.70 -4.99
CA LYS A 228 21.00 -12.09 -4.49
C LYS A 228 21.92 -12.26 -3.29
N GLU A 229 23.13 -11.73 -3.35
CA GLU A 229 24.09 -11.74 -2.24
C GLU A 229 23.54 -11.00 -1.01
N ASN A 230 22.95 -9.82 -1.20
CA ASN A 230 22.31 -9.06 -0.12
C ASN A 230 21.16 -9.86 0.54
N PHE A 231 20.35 -10.57 -0.25
CA PHE A 231 19.31 -11.44 0.28
C PHE A 231 19.90 -12.63 1.06
N GLU A 232 20.87 -13.34 0.50
CA GLU A 232 21.52 -14.49 1.15
C GLU A 232 22.23 -14.09 2.45
N ASN A 233 22.90 -12.94 2.46
CA ASN A 233 23.52 -12.38 3.65
C ASN A 233 22.48 -12.02 4.72
N SER A 234 21.30 -11.53 4.33
CA SER A 234 20.26 -11.17 5.30
C SER A 234 19.70 -12.37 6.08
N LEU A 235 19.76 -13.59 5.51
CA LEU A 235 19.36 -14.82 6.22
C LEU A 235 20.23 -15.15 7.43
N SER A 236 21.40 -14.51 7.57
CA SER A 236 22.24 -14.62 8.77
C SER A 236 21.63 -13.95 10.01
N ILE A 237 20.70 -13.01 9.81
CA ILE A 237 19.98 -12.28 10.88
C ILE A 237 18.98 -13.20 11.60
N VAL A 238 18.53 -14.27 10.94
CA VAL A 238 17.64 -15.28 11.55
C VAL A 238 18.35 -15.93 12.74
N GLN A 239 17.81 -15.71 13.95
CA GLN A 239 18.45 -16.10 15.21
C GLN A 239 18.42 -17.62 15.39
N ASN A 240 17.29 -18.24 15.07
CA ASN A 240 17.15 -19.68 15.18
C ASN A 240 17.53 -20.34 13.86
N GLU A 241 18.70 -20.99 13.82
CA GLU A 241 19.20 -21.67 12.62
C GLU A 241 18.20 -22.69 12.04
N LYS A 242 17.37 -23.32 12.88
CA LYS A 242 16.33 -24.26 12.44
C LYS A 242 15.24 -23.60 11.59
N ASN A 243 15.02 -22.31 11.78
CA ASN A 243 14.00 -21.54 11.07
C ASN A 243 14.55 -20.94 9.77
N ARG A 244 15.87 -20.88 9.56
CA ARG A 244 16.50 -20.17 8.43
C ARG A 244 15.98 -20.65 7.07
N SER A 245 15.91 -21.96 6.84
CA SER A 245 15.38 -22.49 5.58
C SER A 245 13.89 -22.22 5.39
N SER A 246 13.12 -22.24 6.49
CA SER A 246 11.67 -21.97 6.47
C SER A 246 11.42 -20.49 6.14
N VAL A 247 12.17 -19.58 6.76
CA VAL A 247 12.10 -18.13 6.48
C VAL A 247 12.50 -17.83 5.04
N GLU A 248 13.60 -18.40 4.54
CA GLU A 248 14.02 -18.21 3.14
C GLU A 248 12.88 -18.58 2.18
N ARG A 249 12.31 -19.77 2.35
CA ARG A 249 11.23 -20.27 1.47
C ARG A 249 9.95 -19.46 1.59
N ILE A 250 9.58 -19.00 2.79
CA ILE A 250 8.45 -18.08 3.00
C ILE A 250 8.69 -16.77 2.28
N VAL A 251 9.87 -16.15 2.45
CA VAL A 251 10.20 -14.86 1.84
C VAL A 251 10.21 -14.97 0.33
N ARG A 252 10.81 -16.03 -0.24
CA ARG A 252 10.75 -16.31 -1.68
C ARG A 252 9.31 -16.46 -2.18
N ARG A 253 8.40 -16.99 -1.36
CA ARG A 253 6.99 -17.10 -1.71
C ARG A 253 6.25 -15.76 -1.66
N LEU A 254 6.56 -14.93 -0.67
CA LEU A 254 5.98 -13.59 -0.51
C LEU A 254 6.50 -12.59 -1.55
N PHE A 255 7.74 -12.76 -2.00
CA PHE A 255 8.40 -11.88 -2.96
C PHE A 255 8.84 -12.68 -4.20
N PRO A 256 7.95 -12.82 -5.21
CA PRO A 256 8.30 -13.46 -6.48
C PRO A 256 9.56 -12.87 -7.12
N GLN A 257 9.83 -11.57 -6.92
CA GLN A 257 11.07 -10.93 -7.39
C GLN A 257 12.34 -11.58 -6.81
N ILE A 258 12.30 -12.05 -5.55
CA ILE A 258 13.41 -12.78 -4.93
C ILE A 258 13.50 -14.19 -5.50
N ASP A 259 12.37 -14.89 -5.64
CA ASP A 259 12.38 -16.23 -6.21
C ASP A 259 12.90 -16.26 -7.66
N GLY A 260 12.59 -15.21 -8.44
CA GLY A 260 13.13 -14.97 -9.79
C GLY A 260 14.66 -14.91 -9.86
N LEU A 261 15.34 -14.55 -8.76
CA LEU A 261 16.81 -14.57 -8.67
C LEU A 261 17.36 -16.01 -8.77
N TYR A 262 16.58 -17.00 -8.31
CA TYR A 262 16.96 -18.42 -8.31
C TYR A 262 16.39 -19.18 -9.51
N THR A 263 15.19 -18.82 -9.97
CA THR A 263 14.50 -19.53 -11.07
C THR A 263 14.82 -18.99 -12.46
N ASN A 264 15.67 -17.95 -12.55
CA ASN A 264 15.92 -17.20 -13.78
C ASN A 264 14.66 -16.58 -14.42
N THR A 265 13.59 -16.44 -13.65
CA THR A 265 12.38 -15.73 -14.05
C THR A 265 12.58 -14.23 -13.83
N THR A 266 12.25 -13.41 -14.83
CA THR A 266 12.26 -11.96 -14.70
C THR A 266 10.83 -11.47 -14.53
N TYR A 267 10.55 -10.78 -13.43
CA TYR A 267 9.26 -10.16 -13.18
C TYR A 267 9.30 -8.68 -13.56
N SER A 268 8.18 -8.13 -14.03
CA SER A 268 8.05 -6.69 -14.25
C SER A 268 7.96 -5.95 -12.90
N ASN A 269 8.48 -4.73 -12.85
CA ASN A 269 8.60 -3.96 -11.59
C ASN A 269 7.26 -3.54 -10.98
N ARG A 270 6.18 -3.56 -11.76
CA ARG A 270 4.84 -3.14 -11.38
C ARG A 270 3.81 -4.05 -12.02
N GLU A 271 3.76 -5.29 -11.54
CA GLU A 271 2.68 -6.17 -11.95
C GLU A 271 1.38 -5.70 -11.28
N SER A 272 0.42 -5.24 -12.08
CA SER A 272 -0.87 -4.72 -11.60
C SER A 272 -1.59 -5.72 -10.67
N SER A 273 -1.41 -7.02 -10.94
CA SER A 273 -1.96 -8.13 -10.16
C SER A 273 -1.49 -8.10 -8.70
N TRP A 274 -0.25 -7.71 -8.42
CA TRP A 274 0.28 -7.64 -7.04
C TRP A 274 -0.43 -6.53 -6.27
N PHE A 275 -0.66 -5.37 -6.90
CA PHE A 275 -1.37 -4.28 -6.26
C PHE A 275 -2.85 -4.63 -6.03
N SER A 276 -3.53 -5.16 -7.04
CA SER A 276 -4.96 -5.51 -6.94
C SER A 276 -5.24 -6.66 -5.99
N ASN A 277 -4.29 -7.58 -5.83
CA ASN A 277 -4.35 -8.68 -4.85
C ASN A 277 -3.80 -8.29 -3.48
N LEU A 278 -3.47 -7.02 -3.27
CA LEU A 278 -2.98 -6.45 -2.00
C LEU A 278 -1.65 -7.06 -1.53
N ASN A 279 -0.83 -7.62 -2.41
CA ASN A 279 0.36 -8.37 -2.02
C ASN A 279 1.47 -7.50 -1.46
N ILE A 280 2.25 -8.07 -0.52
CA ILE A 280 3.41 -7.39 0.09
C ILE A 280 4.51 -7.05 -0.92
N CYS A 281 4.62 -7.83 -2.00
CA CYS A 281 5.61 -7.61 -3.05
C CYS A 281 5.31 -6.40 -3.95
N SER A 282 4.12 -5.79 -3.84
CA SER A 282 3.78 -4.56 -4.54
C SER A 282 4.46 -3.37 -3.85
N PRO A 283 5.28 -2.57 -4.57
CA PRO A 283 5.99 -1.43 -3.97
C PRO A 283 5.05 -0.44 -3.28
N ASP A 284 3.89 -0.15 -3.88
CA ASP A 284 2.91 0.80 -3.35
C ASP A 284 2.11 0.25 -2.16
N ARG A 285 2.23 -1.05 -1.85
CA ARG A 285 1.54 -1.72 -0.72
C ARG A 285 2.51 -2.13 0.39
N PHE A 286 3.81 -2.28 0.10
CA PHE A 286 4.81 -2.83 1.01
C PHE A 286 4.78 -2.17 2.39
N GLY A 287 4.80 -0.83 2.43
CA GLY A 287 4.80 -0.07 3.69
C GLY A 287 3.60 -0.38 4.61
N ARG A 288 2.42 -0.67 4.03
CA ARG A 288 1.18 -0.93 4.80
C ARG A 288 1.30 -2.12 5.73
N TYR A 289 2.11 -3.11 5.36
CA TYR A 289 2.35 -4.31 6.18
C TYR A 289 3.14 -4.03 7.47
N PHE A 290 3.85 -2.90 7.54
CA PHE A 290 4.73 -2.57 8.66
C PHE A 290 4.25 -1.36 9.48
N THR A 291 3.46 -0.47 8.87
CA THR A 291 2.90 0.70 9.55
C THR A 291 1.73 0.34 10.46
N LEU A 292 0.94 -0.67 10.09
CA LEU A 292 -0.27 -1.11 10.79
C LEU A 292 -1.37 -0.03 10.98
N LEU A 293 -1.13 1.22 10.56
CA LEU A 293 -2.07 2.34 10.59
C LEU A 293 -2.42 2.78 9.16
N PRO A 294 -3.48 2.22 8.55
CA PRO A 294 -3.86 2.57 7.19
C PRO A 294 -4.45 3.99 7.09
N GLY A 295 -4.01 4.78 6.11
CA GLY A 295 -4.61 6.09 5.80
C GLY A 295 -4.23 7.25 6.73
N TYR A 296 -3.17 7.09 7.53
CA TYR A 296 -2.65 8.18 8.38
C TYR A 296 -1.86 9.23 7.59
N ASP A 297 -1.22 8.83 6.49
CA ASP A 297 -0.54 9.75 5.59
C ASP A 297 -1.56 10.32 4.59
N GLU A 298 -1.58 11.65 4.44
CA GLU A 298 -2.41 12.35 3.45
C GLU A 298 -2.13 11.87 2.01
N SER A 299 -0.95 11.27 1.79
CA SER A 299 -0.52 10.68 0.52
C SER A 299 -0.94 9.21 0.32
N GLU A 300 -1.77 8.63 1.20
CA GLU A 300 -2.26 7.26 1.07
C GLU A 300 -3.79 7.18 0.84
N LEU A 301 -4.20 6.17 0.07
CA LEU A 301 -5.61 5.77 -0.08
C LEU A 301 -5.87 4.47 0.65
N THR A 302 -6.91 4.44 1.47
CA THR A 302 -7.38 3.19 2.10
C THR A 302 -7.96 2.23 1.05
N GLU A 303 -7.87 0.92 1.30
CA GLU A 303 -8.53 -0.07 0.42
C GLU A 303 -10.05 0.12 0.44
N LEU A 304 -10.63 0.58 1.55
CA LEU A 304 -12.05 0.94 1.63
C LEU A 304 -12.43 2.03 0.60
N GLN A 305 -11.62 3.08 0.49
CA GLN A 305 -11.81 4.15 -0.49
C GLN A 305 -11.77 3.62 -1.93
N ILE A 306 -10.77 2.79 -2.26
CA ILE A 306 -10.65 2.19 -3.60
C ILE A 306 -11.85 1.30 -3.90
N GLN A 307 -12.22 0.41 -2.98
CA GLN A 307 -13.36 -0.49 -3.16
C GLN A 307 -14.70 0.25 -3.29
N THR A 308 -14.82 1.43 -2.68
CA THR A 308 -16.00 2.30 -2.84
C THR A 308 -16.11 2.84 -4.26
N VAL A 309 -15.00 3.28 -4.85
CA VAL A 309 -14.93 3.68 -6.26
C VAL A 309 -15.29 2.50 -7.17
N LEU A 310 -14.67 1.33 -6.98
CA LEU A 310 -14.92 0.15 -7.81
C LEU A 310 -16.40 -0.27 -7.82
N LYS A 311 -17.10 -0.15 -6.68
CA LYS A 311 -18.54 -0.47 -6.59
C LYS A 311 -19.44 0.56 -7.27
N SER A 312 -18.97 1.80 -7.43
CA SER A 312 -19.77 2.90 -7.99
C SER A 312 -19.82 2.89 -9.53
N PHE A 313 -18.98 2.11 -10.23
CA PHE A 313 -18.90 2.14 -11.70
C PHE A 313 -20.19 1.84 -12.46
N SER A 314 -21.10 1.07 -11.86
CA SER A 314 -22.40 0.78 -12.44
C SER A 314 -23.39 1.96 -12.41
N ASN A 315 -23.14 2.99 -11.60
CA ASN A 315 -24.00 4.15 -11.43
C ASN A 315 -23.21 5.46 -11.63
N LEU A 316 -23.50 6.15 -12.73
CA LEU A 316 -22.79 7.38 -13.12
C LEU A 316 -22.89 8.48 -12.05
N GLU A 317 -24.08 8.77 -11.53
CA GLU A 317 -24.28 9.84 -10.53
C GLU A 317 -23.49 9.56 -9.24
N MET A 318 -23.46 8.30 -8.82
CA MET A 318 -22.68 7.88 -7.65
C MET A 318 -21.18 7.99 -7.92
N LEU A 319 -20.73 7.59 -9.11
CA LEU A 319 -19.32 7.65 -9.49
C LEU A 319 -18.81 9.11 -9.57
N GLU A 320 -19.58 9.99 -10.18
CA GLU A 320 -19.24 11.42 -10.27
C GLU A 320 -19.14 12.05 -8.89
N LYS A 321 -20.09 11.76 -8.00
CA LYS A 321 -20.04 12.24 -6.62
C LYS A 321 -18.79 11.76 -5.89
N VAL A 322 -18.45 10.47 -6.01
CA VAL A 322 -17.24 9.92 -5.39
C VAL A 322 -16.00 10.61 -5.95
N PHE A 323 -15.92 10.84 -7.26
CA PHE A 323 -14.79 11.58 -7.85
C PHE A 323 -14.70 13.03 -7.39
N ASP A 324 -15.84 13.70 -7.22
CA ASP A 324 -15.89 15.06 -6.66
C ASP A 324 -15.34 15.10 -5.22
N ASP A 325 -15.69 14.12 -4.38
CA ASP A 325 -15.12 14.00 -3.03
C ASP A 325 -13.58 13.86 -3.09
N PHE A 326 -13.03 13.05 -4.01
CA PHE A 326 -11.58 12.92 -4.20
C PHE A 326 -10.90 14.17 -4.76
N LEU A 327 -11.62 14.98 -5.55
CA LEU A 327 -11.13 16.26 -6.04
C LEU A 327 -11.04 17.28 -4.89
N GLU A 328 -12.06 17.34 -4.03
CA GLU A 328 -12.06 18.18 -2.83
C GLU A 328 -10.94 17.79 -1.85
N GLU A 329 -10.70 16.48 -1.66
CA GLU A 329 -9.59 15.96 -0.85
C GLU A 329 -8.20 16.11 -1.51
N ARG A 330 -8.11 16.59 -2.76
CA ARG A 330 -6.86 16.66 -3.56
C ARG A 330 -6.17 15.29 -3.76
N LYS A 331 -6.93 14.21 -3.67
CA LYS A 331 -6.45 12.82 -3.81
C LYS A 331 -6.81 12.17 -5.14
N PHE A 332 -7.54 12.87 -6.00
CA PHE A 332 -7.97 12.35 -7.30
C PHE A 332 -6.80 11.85 -8.17
N ARG A 333 -5.65 12.55 -8.15
CA ARG A 333 -4.46 12.11 -8.90
C ARG A 333 -3.94 10.76 -8.42
N LEU A 334 -3.81 10.62 -7.10
CA LEU A 334 -3.39 9.38 -6.46
C LEU A 334 -4.37 8.23 -6.77
N LEU A 335 -5.67 8.53 -6.79
CA LEU A 335 -6.70 7.58 -7.20
C LEU A 335 -6.50 7.09 -8.63
N LEU A 336 -6.23 7.99 -9.59
CA LEU A 336 -6.01 7.60 -10.99
C LEU A 336 -4.84 6.62 -11.12
N ASP A 337 -3.73 6.92 -10.46
CA ASP A 337 -2.51 6.09 -10.52
C ASP A 337 -2.76 4.69 -9.94
N GLN A 338 -3.53 4.60 -8.85
CA GLN A 338 -3.89 3.32 -8.24
C GLN A 338 -4.97 2.58 -9.02
N LEU A 339 -5.93 3.29 -9.60
CA LEU A 339 -7.03 2.70 -10.37
C LEU A 339 -6.53 1.97 -11.62
N GLN A 340 -5.45 2.46 -12.23
CA GLN A 340 -4.80 1.81 -13.35
C GLN A 340 -4.40 0.34 -13.04
N ASN A 341 -4.13 0.00 -11.78
CA ASN A 341 -3.79 -1.37 -11.39
C ASN A 341 -4.98 -2.36 -11.45
N TYR A 342 -6.22 -1.87 -11.55
CA TYR A 342 -7.41 -2.73 -11.61
C TYR A 342 -7.96 -2.94 -13.03
N THR A 343 -7.40 -2.27 -14.04
CA THR A 343 -7.95 -2.24 -15.41
C THR A 343 -7.79 -3.55 -16.16
N SER A 344 -6.79 -4.37 -15.79
CA SER A 344 -6.45 -5.61 -16.50
C SER A 344 -7.39 -6.76 -16.18
N ASP A 345 -8.17 -6.67 -15.10
CA ASP A 345 -9.03 -7.76 -14.61
C ASP A 345 -10.51 -7.34 -14.62
N GLU A 346 -11.32 -8.14 -15.33
CA GLU A 346 -12.75 -7.91 -15.51
C GLU A 346 -13.57 -8.15 -14.23
N HIS A 347 -13.00 -8.82 -13.23
CA HIS A 347 -13.61 -8.96 -11.91
C HIS A 347 -13.77 -7.61 -11.20
N TYR A 348 -12.83 -6.67 -11.41
CA TYR A 348 -12.85 -5.36 -10.77
C TYR A 348 -13.55 -4.30 -11.62
N ILE A 349 -13.24 -4.25 -12.92
CA ILE A 349 -13.82 -3.27 -13.84
C ILE A 349 -14.41 -4.00 -15.03
N LYS A 350 -15.75 -4.06 -15.14
CA LYS A 350 -16.40 -4.71 -16.28
C LYS A 350 -16.30 -3.83 -17.51
N ILE A 351 -16.26 -4.43 -18.69
CA ILE A 351 -16.27 -3.64 -19.92
C ILE A 351 -17.58 -2.86 -20.10
N THR A 352 -18.69 -3.35 -19.54
CA THR A 352 -19.98 -2.65 -19.53
C THR A 352 -19.94 -1.31 -18.81
N ASP A 353 -19.02 -1.15 -17.86
CA ASP A 353 -18.90 0.06 -17.06
C ASP A 353 -18.00 1.13 -17.73
N LEU A 354 -17.35 0.78 -18.85
CA LEU A 354 -16.45 1.67 -19.58
C LEU A 354 -17.13 3.00 -19.96
N LYS A 355 -18.41 2.98 -20.33
CA LYS A 355 -19.16 4.19 -20.67
C LYS A 355 -19.23 5.16 -19.49
N ASN A 356 -19.73 4.68 -18.35
CA ASN A 356 -19.89 5.50 -17.15
C ASN A 356 -18.54 6.00 -16.64
N LEU A 357 -17.53 5.11 -16.63
CA LEU A 357 -16.17 5.45 -16.23
C LEU A 357 -15.57 6.54 -17.12
N SER A 358 -15.75 6.43 -18.44
CA SER A 358 -15.25 7.43 -19.40
C SER A 358 -15.88 8.80 -19.15
N ILE A 359 -17.22 8.85 -18.99
CA ILE A 359 -17.94 10.11 -18.74
C ILE A 359 -17.45 10.75 -17.44
N ALA A 360 -17.44 10.00 -16.34
CA ALA A 360 -17.06 10.52 -15.04
C ALA A 360 -15.58 10.97 -15.01
N LEU A 361 -14.67 10.24 -15.65
CA LEU A 361 -13.26 10.63 -15.75
C LEU A 361 -13.08 11.91 -16.56
N PHE A 362 -13.77 12.05 -17.70
CA PHE A 362 -13.71 13.27 -18.51
C PHE A 362 -14.23 14.49 -17.75
N ASN A 363 -15.35 14.34 -17.04
CA ASN A 363 -15.95 15.41 -16.26
C ASN A 363 -15.06 15.81 -15.07
N ALA A 364 -14.53 14.83 -14.34
CA ALA A 364 -13.63 15.09 -13.20
C ALA A 364 -12.32 15.77 -13.62
N LEU A 365 -11.75 15.42 -14.77
CA LEU A 365 -10.53 16.04 -15.31
C LEU A 365 -10.73 17.49 -15.75
N GLU A 366 -11.94 17.88 -16.12
CA GLU A 366 -12.26 19.27 -16.48
C GLU A 366 -12.31 20.18 -15.25
N LYS A 367 -12.70 19.62 -14.10
CA LYS A 367 -12.72 20.33 -12.80
C LYS A 367 -11.32 20.50 -12.18
N LEU A 368 -10.30 19.78 -12.68
CA LEU A 368 -8.93 19.92 -12.19
C LEU A 368 -8.35 21.27 -12.62
N GLU A 369 -7.97 22.08 -11.63
CA GLU A 369 -7.21 23.31 -11.88
C GLU A 369 -5.91 23.01 -12.64
N LYS A 370 -5.38 24.03 -13.34
CA LYS A 370 -4.09 23.95 -14.04
C LYS A 370 -2.96 23.84 -12.99
N ILE A 371 -2.61 22.61 -12.63
CA ILE A 371 -1.48 22.32 -11.75
C ILE A 371 -0.19 22.64 -12.51
N GLU A 372 0.77 23.30 -11.85
CA GLU A 372 2.11 23.48 -12.41
C GLU A 372 2.72 22.10 -12.69
N ASP A 373 3.02 21.79 -13.96
CA ASP A 373 3.56 20.49 -14.38
C ASP A 373 4.75 20.07 -13.49
N ASP A 374 4.54 19.02 -12.69
CA ASP A 374 5.62 18.31 -12.02
C ASP A 374 6.39 17.49 -13.06
N LEU A 375 7.70 17.76 -13.15
CA LEU A 375 8.67 17.25 -14.13
C LEU A 375 8.59 15.77 -14.50
N TYR A 376 8.22 14.97 -13.50
CA TYR A 376 8.50 13.55 -13.46
C TYR A 376 7.20 12.73 -13.57
N THR A 377 6.06 13.39 -13.70
CA THR A 377 4.74 12.78 -13.77
C THR A 377 4.10 13.15 -15.10
N PHE A 378 3.78 12.13 -15.91
CA PHE A 378 2.89 12.34 -17.06
C PHE A 378 1.57 12.95 -16.57
N GLY A 379 0.98 13.88 -17.33
CA GLY A 379 -0.24 14.56 -16.93
C GLY A 379 -1.41 13.61 -16.63
N PRO A 380 -2.44 14.05 -15.87
CA PRO A 380 -3.55 13.19 -15.47
C PRO A 380 -4.33 12.61 -16.67
N ASP A 381 -4.34 13.30 -17.81
CA ASP A 381 -4.94 12.83 -19.07
C ASP A 381 -4.26 11.58 -19.62
N SER A 382 -2.94 11.43 -19.44
CA SER A 382 -2.25 10.23 -19.92
C SER A 382 -2.66 9.00 -19.14
N VAL A 383 -2.86 9.13 -17.82
CA VAL A 383 -3.27 8.01 -16.98
C VAL A 383 -4.71 7.61 -17.30
N VAL A 384 -5.60 8.59 -17.52
CA VAL A 384 -6.95 8.29 -18.01
C VAL A 384 -6.94 7.63 -19.39
N TYR A 385 -6.12 8.11 -20.33
CA TYR A 385 -5.92 7.42 -21.61
C TYR A 385 -5.51 5.96 -21.41
N TYR A 386 -4.52 5.68 -20.55
CA TYR A 386 -4.08 4.31 -20.29
C TYR A 386 -5.18 3.46 -19.65
N ILE A 387 -5.94 3.99 -18.69
CA ILE A 387 -7.07 3.30 -18.07
C ILE A 387 -8.09 2.87 -19.13
N LEU A 388 -8.53 3.81 -19.96
CA LEU A 388 -9.53 3.55 -20.99
C LEU A 388 -9.02 2.55 -22.04
N VAL A 389 -7.79 2.71 -22.50
CA VAL A 389 -7.21 1.82 -23.53
C VAL A 389 -6.94 0.42 -23.00
N GLN A 390 -6.43 0.29 -21.77
CA GLN A 390 -6.25 -1.03 -21.14
C GLN A 390 -7.57 -1.77 -21.03
N ILE A 391 -8.65 -1.07 -20.66
CA ILE A 391 -9.99 -1.66 -20.58
C ILE A 391 -10.50 -2.05 -21.97
N MET A 392 -10.43 -1.17 -22.96
CA MET A 392 -10.91 -1.41 -24.33
C MET A 392 -10.17 -2.57 -25.01
N LYS A 393 -8.86 -2.71 -24.77
CA LYS A 393 -8.03 -3.80 -25.32
C LYS A 393 -8.42 -5.20 -24.84
N ARG A 394 -9.24 -5.31 -23.78
CA ARG A 394 -9.77 -6.60 -23.32
C ARG A 394 -10.85 -7.16 -24.25
N SER A 395 -11.48 -6.30 -25.05
CA SER A 395 -12.47 -6.71 -26.05
C SER A 395 -11.90 -6.66 -27.46
N ASN A 396 -12.17 -7.73 -28.21
CA ASN A 396 -11.86 -7.79 -29.63
C ASN A 396 -12.88 -7.02 -30.50
N ASP A 397 -14.00 -6.57 -29.94
CA ASP A 397 -15.01 -5.80 -30.66
C ASP A 397 -14.65 -4.29 -30.68
N LYS A 398 -13.83 -3.94 -31.67
CA LYS A 398 -13.42 -2.56 -31.92
C LYS A 398 -14.61 -1.62 -32.24
N LYS A 399 -15.70 -2.15 -32.81
CA LYS A 399 -16.89 -1.35 -33.14
C LYS A 399 -17.65 -0.99 -31.86
N SER A 400 -17.81 -1.94 -30.95
CA SER A 400 -18.39 -1.68 -29.63
C SER A 400 -17.55 -0.69 -28.82
N ASN A 401 -16.22 -0.82 -28.84
CA ASN A 401 -15.31 0.15 -28.21
C ASN A 401 -15.51 1.56 -28.75
N TYR A 402 -15.60 1.71 -30.08
CA TYR A 402 -15.91 2.99 -30.72
C TYR A 402 -17.26 3.55 -30.28
N LEU A 403 -18.34 2.76 -30.35
CA LEU A 403 -19.68 3.22 -29.98
C LEU A 403 -19.72 3.67 -28.51
N THR A 404 -19.07 2.93 -27.63
CA THR A 404 -18.99 3.24 -26.20
C THR A 404 -18.26 4.56 -25.96
N LEU A 405 -17.09 4.74 -26.58
CA LEU A 405 -16.30 5.97 -26.44
C LEU A 405 -17.02 7.18 -27.07
N ARG A 406 -17.63 7.01 -28.25
CA ARG A 406 -18.44 8.04 -28.92
C ARG A 406 -19.58 8.50 -28.01
N ASP A 407 -20.33 7.55 -27.45
CA ASP A 407 -21.44 7.85 -26.54
C ASP A 407 -20.94 8.54 -25.27
N ALA A 408 -19.77 8.14 -24.73
CA ALA A 408 -19.17 8.84 -23.59
C ALA A 408 -18.76 10.28 -23.91
N ILE A 409 -18.19 10.53 -25.10
CA ILE A 409 -17.82 11.88 -25.55
C ILE A 409 -19.06 12.77 -25.71
N LEU A 410 -20.15 12.22 -26.25
CA LEU A 410 -21.42 12.96 -26.41
C LEU A 410 -22.08 13.34 -25.08
N ASN A 411 -21.92 12.51 -24.05
CA ASN A 411 -22.60 12.69 -22.75
C ASN A 411 -21.68 13.25 -21.65
N SER A 412 -20.43 13.59 -21.96
CA SER A 412 -19.51 14.24 -21.03
C SER A 412 -19.49 15.75 -21.25
N GLU A 413 -19.15 16.50 -20.22
CA GLU A 413 -18.88 17.94 -20.26
C GLU A 413 -17.38 18.21 -20.51
N GLY A 414 -16.50 17.26 -20.17
CA GLY A 414 -15.06 17.42 -20.29
C GLY A 414 -14.54 17.54 -21.73
N LEU A 415 -13.62 18.49 -21.95
CA LEU A 415 -13.01 18.78 -23.25
C LEU A 415 -11.56 18.31 -23.33
N ASN A 416 -10.76 18.60 -22.29
CA ASN A 416 -9.32 18.35 -22.30
C ASN A 416 -8.97 16.87 -22.50
N ALA A 417 -9.53 16.02 -21.62
CA ALA A 417 -9.25 14.60 -21.59
C ALA A 417 -9.78 13.86 -22.82
N VAL A 418 -10.90 14.32 -23.37
CA VAL A 418 -11.49 13.79 -24.61
C VAL A 418 -10.52 13.97 -25.77
N ILE A 419 -10.06 15.21 -25.99
CA ILE A 419 -9.17 15.56 -27.10
C ILE A 419 -7.83 14.85 -26.94
N TYR A 420 -7.28 14.82 -25.73
CA TYR A 420 -6.05 14.08 -25.45
C TYR A 420 -6.19 12.59 -25.80
N THR A 421 -7.28 11.96 -25.34
CA THR A 421 -7.54 10.53 -25.57
C THR A 421 -7.62 10.20 -27.06
N VAL A 422 -8.42 10.95 -27.83
CA VAL A 422 -8.58 10.75 -29.27
C VAL A 422 -7.28 11.02 -30.02
N ASN A 423 -6.49 12.01 -29.60
CA ASN A 423 -5.19 12.29 -30.19
C ASN A 423 -4.22 11.12 -30.03
N VAL A 424 -4.04 10.61 -28.81
CA VAL A 424 -3.08 9.53 -28.55
C VAL A 424 -3.53 8.23 -29.22
N LEU A 425 -4.84 7.95 -29.27
CA LEU A 425 -5.38 6.84 -30.09
C LEU A 425 -4.98 6.99 -31.57
N SER A 426 -5.11 8.19 -32.13
CA SER A 426 -4.80 8.47 -33.53
C SER A 426 -3.31 8.39 -33.85
N ILE A 427 -2.44 8.80 -32.93
CA ILE A 427 -0.97 8.73 -33.10
C ILE A 427 -0.47 7.28 -33.01
N ASN A 428 -0.98 6.51 -32.04
CA ASN A 428 -0.51 5.15 -31.83
C ASN A 428 -0.88 4.21 -32.98
N ASP A 429 -1.97 4.48 -33.69
CA ASP A 429 -2.33 3.73 -34.89
C ASP A 429 -1.39 4.02 -36.07
N LYS A 430 -1.10 5.31 -36.32
CA LYS A 430 -0.17 5.75 -37.40
C LYS A 430 1.23 5.14 -37.31
N ASN A 431 1.65 4.71 -36.12
CA ASN A 431 2.98 4.14 -35.90
C ASN A 431 3.05 2.61 -36.13
N GLU A 432 1.97 1.94 -36.55
CA GLU A 432 1.85 0.51 -36.92
C GLU A 432 2.38 -0.52 -35.87
N ARG A 433 2.77 -0.08 -34.68
CA ARG A 433 3.42 -0.93 -33.67
C ARG A 433 2.46 -1.82 -32.89
N ASN A 434 1.15 -1.56 -32.95
CA ASN A 434 0.08 -2.38 -32.34
C ASN A 434 -1.26 -2.06 -33.01
N SER A 435 -2.12 -3.06 -33.24
CA SER A 435 -3.52 -2.79 -33.61
C SER A 435 -4.22 -2.03 -32.47
N GLY A 436 -4.74 -0.84 -32.76
CA GLY A 436 -5.48 -0.03 -31.79
C GLY A 436 -6.79 -0.70 -31.35
N PRO A 437 -7.37 -0.28 -30.21
CA PRO A 437 -8.65 -0.81 -29.73
C PRO A 437 -9.85 -0.36 -30.58
N ILE A 438 -9.65 0.54 -31.55
CA ILE A 438 -10.66 1.12 -32.43
C ILE A 438 -10.10 1.15 -33.86
N GLU A 439 -10.95 0.92 -34.87
CA GLU A 439 -10.56 1.00 -36.30
C GLU A 439 -10.38 2.44 -36.78
N ASN A 440 -9.51 2.63 -37.78
CA ASN A 440 -9.14 3.96 -38.28
C ASN A 440 -10.27 4.81 -38.82
N GLU A 441 -11.18 4.20 -39.58
CA GLU A 441 -12.37 4.89 -40.10
C GLU A 441 -13.21 5.48 -38.96
N ASN A 442 -13.31 4.77 -37.84
CA ASN A 442 -14.03 5.21 -36.67
C ASN A 442 -13.25 6.27 -35.86
N LEU A 443 -11.92 6.26 -35.88
CA LEU A 443 -11.11 7.30 -35.25
C LEU A 443 -11.31 8.66 -35.93
N ILE A 444 -11.45 8.69 -37.26
CA ILE A 444 -11.77 9.93 -38.01
C ILE A 444 -13.11 10.49 -37.55
N LEU A 445 -14.13 9.64 -37.39
CA LEU A 445 -15.44 10.07 -36.87
C LEU A 445 -15.35 10.64 -35.44
N LEU A 446 -14.47 10.10 -34.60
CA LEU A 446 -14.22 10.66 -33.26
C LEU A 446 -13.48 12.00 -33.31
N GLN A 447 -12.57 12.21 -34.28
CA GLN A 447 -11.90 13.49 -34.50
C GLN A 447 -12.91 14.57 -34.92
N GLU A 448 -13.81 14.25 -35.85
CA GLU A 448 -14.91 15.13 -36.25
C GLU A 448 -15.79 15.51 -35.06
N LEU A 449 -16.13 14.54 -34.21
CA LEU A 449 -16.90 14.77 -32.99
C LEU A 449 -16.14 15.69 -32.01
N CYS A 450 -14.83 15.52 -31.86
CA CYS A 450 -14.01 16.43 -31.04
C CYS A 450 -14.06 17.87 -31.57
N VAL A 451 -14.01 18.07 -32.89
CA VAL A 451 -14.12 19.41 -33.50
C VAL A 451 -15.47 20.04 -33.20
N VAL A 452 -16.57 19.27 -33.28
CA VAL A 452 -17.90 19.76 -32.88
C VAL A 452 -17.90 20.20 -31.42
N LYS A 453 -17.35 19.37 -30.52
CA LYS A 453 -17.28 19.69 -29.08
C LYS A 453 -16.43 20.92 -28.78
N ILE A 454 -15.34 21.14 -29.51
CA ILE A 454 -14.52 22.37 -29.41
C ILE A 454 -15.36 23.59 -29.79
N LYS A 455 -16.12 23.51 -30.89
CA LYS A 455 -16.99 24.60 -31.37
C LYS A 455 -18.13 24.93 -30.40
N GLU A 456 -18.64 23.94 -29.68
CA GLU A 456 -19.65 24.14 -28.62
C GLU A 456 -19.08 24.85 -27.38
N ASN A 457 -17.76 24.77 -27.16
CA ASN A 457 -17.08 25.28 -25.97
C ASN A 457 -16.14 26.48 -26.25
N LEU A 458 -16.33 27.22 -27.35
CA LEU A 458 -15.44 28.33 -27.73
C LEU A 458 -15.29 29.41 -26.63
N ASN A 459 -16.36 29.66 -25.89
CA ASN A 459 -16.39 30.68 -24.84
C ASN A 459 -15.47 30.37 -23.66
N THR A 460 -15.31 29.08 -23.32
CA THR A 460 -14.49 28.61 -22.20
C THR A 460 -13.14 28.05 -22.64
N LEU A 461 -12.97 27.80 -23.95
CA LEU A 461 -11.78 27.16 -24.52
C LEU A 461 -10.48 27.88 -24.16
N ILE A 462 -10.43 29.22 -24.11
CA ILE A 462 -9.22 29.97 -23.73
C ILE A 462 -8.72 29.68 -22.29
N GLN A 463 -9.60 29.15 -21.43
CA GLN A 463 -9.29 28.77 -20.05
C GLN A 463 -8.87 27.29 -19.93
N SER A 464 -8.97 26.52 -21.01
CA SER A 464 -8.61 25.11 -21.05
C SER A 464 -7.16 24.87 -20.60
N ARG A 465 -6.96 23.80 -19.83
CA ARG A 465 -5.63 23.36 -19.38
C ARG A 465 -4.73 22.95 -20.55
N LEU A 466 -5.30 22.28 -21.55
CA LEU A 466 -4.60 21.79 -22.75
C LEU A 466 -4.81 22.71 -23.97
N PHE A 467 -5.04 24.01 -23.76
CA PHE A 467 -5.41 24.96 -24.80
C PHE A 467 -4.54 24.86 -26.08
N ILE A 468 -3.21 24.86 -25.93
CA ILE A 468 -2.28 24.78 -27.08
C ILE A 468 -2.47 23.47 -27.87
N ASP A 469 -2.56 22.34 -27.16
CA ASP A 469 -2.76 21.03 -27.80
C ASP A 469 -4.09 21.00 -28.54
N ILE A 470 -5.15 21.54 -27.93
CA ILE A 470 -6.48 21.65 -28.55
C ILE A 470 -6.43 22.49 -29.82
N LEU A 471 -5.71 23.62 -29.85
CA LEU A 471 -5.59 24.43 -31.07
C LEU A 471 -4.91 23.67 -32.21
N TYR A 472 -3.83 22.93 -31.94
CA TYR A 472 -3.21 22.08 -32.95
C TYR A 472 -4.18 20.99 -33.44
N ARG A 473 -4.91 20.35 -32.51
CA ARG A 473 -5.88 19.31 -32.88
C ARG A 473 -7.04 19.87 -33.69
N TRP A 474 -7.55 21.04 -33.35
CA TRP A 474 -8.60 21.70 -34.11
C TRP A 474 -8.12 22.09 -35.51
N LYS A 475 -6.88 22.59 -35.64
CA LYS A 475 -6.25 22.90 -36.92
C LYS A 475 -6.04 21.67 -37.80
N GLU A 476 -5.71 20.51 -37.20
CA GLU A 476 -5.46 19.27 -37.94
C GLU A 476 -6.74 18.49 -38.30
N TRP A 477 -7.73 18.44 -37.39
CA TRP A 477 -8.95 17.65 -37.56
C TRP A 477 -10.09 18.45 -38.18
N GLY A 478 -10.08 19.78 -38.01
CA GLY A 478 -11.10 20.70 -38.52
C GLY A 478 -10.57 21.58 -39.65
N ASN A 479 -11.17 22.76 -39.78
CA ASN A 479 -10.74 23.76 -40.74
C ASN A 479 -9.75 24.74 -40.08
N PRO A 480 -8.51 24.88 -40.59
CA PRO A 480 -7.53 25.84 -40.07
C PRO A 480 -8.02 27.29 -40.03
N VAL A 481 -8.94 27.68 -40.93
CA VAL A 481 -9.50 29.04 -40.97
C VAL A 481 -10.33 29.34 -39.72
N ASP A 482 -11.12 28.37 -39.24
CA ASP A 482 -11.96 28.56 -38.04
C ASP A 482 -11.11 28.87 -36.80
N VAL A 483 -9.91 28.25 -36.70
CA VAL A 483 -8.95 28.52 -35.61
C VAL A 483 -8.40 29.94 -35.70
N GLN A 484 -8.09 30.40 -36.91
CA GLN A 484 -7.58 31.76 -37.13
C GLN A 484 -8.64 32.82 -36.81
N GLU A 485 -9.88 32.59 -37.22
CA GLU A 485 -11.00 33.48 -36.92
C GLU A 485 -11.25 33.58 -35.40
N TYR A 486 -11.27 32.45 -34.71
CA TYR A 486 -11.41 32.41 -33.25
C TYR A 486 -10.29 33.16 -32.51
N LEU A 487 -9.03 32.94 -32.89
CA LEU A 487 -7.90 33.62 -32.26
C LEU A 487 -7.87 35.12 -32.57
N LYS A 488 -8.34 35.51 -33.76
CA LYS A 488 -8.49 36.92 -34.11
C LYS A 488 -9.55 37.58 -33.22
N GLU A 489 -10.71 36.97 -33.07
CA GLU A 489 -11.80 37.43 -32.19
C GLU A 489 -11.32 37.57 -30.73
N ILE A 490 -10.59 36.58 -30.21
CA ILE A 490 -9.96 36.65 -28.88
C ILE A 490 -8.98 37.81 -28.79
N SER A 491 -8.13 37.99 -29.80
CA SER A 491 -7.08 38.99 -29.78
C SER A 491 -7.59 40.43 -29.88
N ASP A 492 -8.81 40.63 -30.40
CA ASP A 492 -9.44 41.95 -30.53
C ASP A 492 -9.94 42.48 -29.18
N ASN A 493 -10.20 41.60 -28.20
CA ASN A 493 -10.47 42.00 -26.82
C ASN A 493 -9.16 42.01 -26.02
N SER A 494 -8.85 43.16 -25.41
CA SER A 494 -7.59 43.34 -24.68
C SER A 494 -7.44 42.45 -23.45
N GLU A 495 -8.52 42.12 -22.71
CA GLU A 495 -8.48 41.20 -21.57
C GLU A 495 -8.22 39.76 -22.05
N ASN A 496 -8.95 39.32 -23.09
CA ASN A 496 -8.77 38.00 -23.67
C ASN A 496 -7.39 37.84 -24.33
N LEU A 497 -6.84 38.90 -24.91
CA LEU A 497 -5.48 38.92 -25.43
C LEU A 497 -4.44 38.65 -24.32
N ILE A 498 -4.63 39.20 -23.13
CA ILE A 498 -3.75 38.95 -21.99
C ILE A 498 -3.85 37.49 -21.55
N VAL A 499 -5.07 36.96 -21.43
CA VAL A 499 -5.31 35.54 -21.10
C VAL A 499 -4.68 34.62 -22.16
N LEU A 500 -4.81 34.98 -23.44
CA LEU A 500 -4.18 34.26 -24.55
C LEU A 500 -2.67 34.21 -24.37
N LEU A 501 -2.01 35.35 -24.12
CA LEU A 501 -0.57 35.40 -23.88
C LEU A 501 -0.16 34.55 -22.67
N CYS A 502 -0.95 34.55 -21.59
CA CYS A 502 -0.71 33.70 -20.43
C CYS A 502 -0.68 32.21 -20.79
N GLN A 503 -1.52 31.74 -21.73
CA GLN A 503 -1.52 30.33 -22.14
C GLN A 503 -0.23 29.89 -22.83
N PHE A 504 0.48 30.80 -23.49
CA PHE A 504 1.76 30.52 -24.16
C PHE A 504 2.99 30.80 -23.27
N THR A 505 2.78 31.07 -21.98
CA THR A 505 3.87 31.08 -21.00
C THR A 505 4.17 29.66 -20.53
N GLY A 506 5.45 29.35 -20.34
CA GLY A 506 5.90 28.07 -19.84
C GLY A 506 7.18 28.20 -19.03
N ILE A 507 7.74 27.08 -18.59
CA ILE A 507 8.97 27.03 -17.80
C ILE A 507 10.06 26.35 -18.62
N SER A 508 11.12 27.07 -18.94
CA SER A 508 12.36 26.51 -19.48
C SER A 508 13.30 26.13 -18.35
N ARG A 509 14.06 25.05 -18.55
CA ARG A 509 15.00 24.52 -17.56
C ARG A 509 16.39 24.55 -18.12
N ILE A 510 17.31 25.10 -17.32
CA ILE A 510 18.74 24.97 -17.55
C ILE A 510 19.24 23.95 -16.53
N LEU A 511 19.67 22.79 -17.02
CA LEU A 511 20.34 21.79 -16.21
C LEU A 511 21.77 22.28 -15.93
N SER A 512 22.05 22.60 -14.67
CA SER A 512 23.41 22.77 -14.15
C SER A 512 23.74 21.61 -13.22
N ASP A 513 25.02 21.33 -13.00
CA ASP A 513 25.48 20.11 -12.33
C ASP A 513 24.85 19.85 -10.96
N HIS A 514 24.38 20.89 -10.24
CA HIS A 514 23.83 20.76 -8.88
C HIS A 514 22.49 21.46 -8.62
N MET A 515 21.93 22.26 -9.56
CA MET A 515 20.66 22.98 -9.37
C MET A 515 19.82 23.04 -10.66
N GLN A 516 18.51 22.76 -10.55
CA GLN A 516 17.53 23.05 -11.60
C GLN A 516 17.05 24.49 -11.46
N THR A 517 17.44 25.37 -12.40
CA THR A 517 16.88 26.73 -12.45
C THR A 517 15.65 26.73 -13.35
N ARG A 518 14.47 27.06 -12.80
CA ARG A 518 13.21 27.23 -13.53
C ARG A 518 13.13 28.67 -14.02
N ILE A 519 13.23 28.88 -15.33
CA ILE A 519 13.12 30.21 -15.93
C ILE A 519 11.80 30.30 -16.69
N PRO A 520 10.90 31.24 -16.34
CA PRO A 520 9.69 31.44 -17.11
C PRO A 520 10.06 31.96 -18.50
N VAL A 521 9.46 31.37 -19.54
CA VAL A 521 9.70 31.71 -20.94
C VAL A 521 8.38 31.81 -21.70
N PHE A 522 8.39 32.58 -22.79
CA PHE A 522 7.26 32.62 -23.73
C PHE A 522 7.55 31.67 -24.92
N GLN A 523 6.59 30.81 -25.25
CA GLN A 523 6.71 29.81 -26.31
C GLN A 523 6.46 30.43 -27.70
N LEU A 524 7.30 31.40 -28.10
CA LEU A 524 7.10 32.19 -29.33
C LEU A 524 7.03 31.35 -30.61
N LYS A 525 7.80 30.24 -30.68
CA LYS A 525 7.77 29.33 -31.84
C LYS A 525 6.39 28.69 -32.03
N VAL A 526 5.78 28.25 -30.93
CA VAL A 526 4.45 27.65 -30.91
C VAL A 526 3.38 28.69 -31.23
N PHE A 527 3.50 29.88 -30.62
CA PHE A 527 2.56 30.98 -30.84
C PHE A 527 2.47 31.42 -32.31
N LYS A 528 3.59 31.40 -33.03
CA LYS A 528 3.68 31.74 -34.47
C LYS A 528 2.90 30.81 -35.39
N ASP A 529 2.65 29.58 -34.98
CA ASP A 529 1.90 28.64 -35.81
C ASP A 529 0.41 29.02 -35.93
N PHE A 530 -0.04 29.97 -35.11
CA PHE A 530 -1.43 30.34 -34.95
C PHE A 530 -1.74 31.81 -35.25
N VAL A 531 -0.84 32.74 -34.91
CA VAL A 531 -1.10 34.19 -35.03
C VAL A 531 0.04 34.96 -35.66
N ASP A 532 -0.29 36.12 -36.27
CA ASP A 532 0.71 37.08 -36.74
C ASP A 532 1.29 37.86 -35.56
N ILE A 533 2.61 37.72 -35.35
CA ILE A 533 3.33 38.33 -34.22
C ILE A 533 3.41 39.85 -34.33
N GLU A 534 3.40 40.41 -35.54
CA GLU A 534 3.43 41.86 -35.72
C GLU A 534 2.08 42.48 -35.37
N GLU A 535 0.98 41.84 -35.78
CA GLU A 535 -0.38 42.24 -35.43
C GLU A 535 -0.60 42.17 -33.91
N ILE A 536 -0.19 41.07 -33.27
CA ILE A 536 -0.31 40.91 -31.81
C ILE A 536 0.54 41.92 -31.06
N ASP A 537 1.77 42.21 -31.49
CA ASP A 537 2.60 43.21 -30.83
C ASP A 537 2.02 44.62 -30.94
N PHE A 538 1.39 44.97 -32.07
CA PHE A 538 0.66 46.22 -32.19
C PHE A 538 -0.48 46.30 -31.16
N LYS A 539 -1.30 45.23 -31.06
CA LYS A 539 -2.41 45.15 -30.09
C LYS A 539 -1.92 45.20 -28.65
N VAL A 540 -0.83 44.47 -28.31
CA VAL A 540 -0.22 44.48 -26.97
C VAL A 540 0.31 45.86 -26.58
N ASN A 541 0.89 46.61 -27.52
CA ASN A 541 1.37 47.97 -27.25
C ASN A 541 0.24 49.01 -27.16
N ALA A 542 -0.95 48.69 -27.68
CA ALA A 542 -2.15 49.53 -27.57
C ALA A 542 -2.92 49.33 -26.24
N ILE A 543 -2.58 48.32 -25.44
CA ILE A 543 -3.20 48.08 -24.13
C ILE A 543 -2.88 49.26 -23.19
N ASN A 544 -3.91 50.00 -22.78
CA ASN A 544 -3.78 51.12 -21.85
C ASN A 544 -3.76 50.61 -20.39
N PRO A 545 -2.67 50.83 -19.63
CA PRO A 545 -2.57 50.37 -18.23
C PRO A 545 -3.57 51.04 -17.28
N GLN A 546 -4.24 52.12 -17.70
CA GLN A 546 -5.25 52.83 -16.90
C GLN A 546 -6.67 52.25 -17.06
N GLU A 547 -6.92 51.44 -18.09
CA GLU A 547 -8.26 50.90 -18.42
C GLU A 547 -8.42 49.43 -18.02
N ILE A 548 -7.32 48.68 -17.85
CA ILE A 548 -7.34 47.24 -17.52
C ILE A 548 -6.45 46.99 -16.30
N VAL A 549 -7.02 46.38 -15.26
CA VAL A 549 -6.27 45.92 -14.09
C VAL A 549 -5.52 44.65 -14.47
N LEU A 550 -4.22 44.78 -14.75
CA LEU A 550 -3.36 43.64 -15.01
C LEU A 550 -3.04 42.92 -13.70
N ASP A 551 -3.35 41.63 -13.63
CA ASP A 551 -2.82 40.76 -12.57
C ASP A 551 -1.31 40.51 -12.76
N GLU A 552 -0.67 39.95 -11.74
CA GLU A 552 0.78 39.69 -11.76
C GLU A 552 1.16 38.73 -12.90
N LYS A 553 0.28 37.76 -13.21
CA LYS A 553 0.47 36.79 -14.30
C LYS A 553 0.42 37.45 -15.67
N GLY A 554 -0.57 38.29 -15.94
CA GLY A 554 -0.75 39.02 -17.20
C GLY A 554 0.39 39.99 -17.49
N SER A 555 0.82 40.76 -16.48
CA SER A 555 1.98 41.66 -16.60
C SER A 555 3.25 40.88 -16.96
N LYS A 556 3.46 39.73 -16.31
CA LYS A 556 4.61 38.86 -16.57
C LYS A 556 4.54 38.25 -17.97
N ALA A 557 3.37 37.79 -18.42
CA ALA A 557 3.19 37.23 -19.76
C ALA A 557 3.53 38.23 -20.88
N ILE A 558 3.06 39.48 -20.76
CA ILE A 558 3.40 40.56 -21.69
C ILE A 558 4.91 40.80 -21.73
N SER A 559 5.57 40.86 -20.56
CA SER A 559 7.01 41.07 -20.49
C SER A 559 7.79 39.93 -21.16
N LEU A 560 7.40 38.68 -20.93
CA LEU A 560 8.03 37.50 -21.53
C LEU A 560 7.83 37.45 -23.04
N PHE A 561 6.65 37.82 -23.54
CA PHE A 561 6.37 37.95 -24.97
C PHE A 561 7.31 38.97 -25.63
N LYS A 562 7.43 40.18 -25.06
CA LYS A 562 8.32 41.24 -25.57
C LYS A 562 9.79 40.80 -25.57
N ILE A 563 10.25 40.15 -24.50
CA ILE A 563 11.62 39.60 -24.40
C ILE A 563 11.85 38.54 -25.49
N ALA A 564 10.93 37.59 -25.64
CA ALA A 564 11.05 36.51 -26.62
C ALA A 564 11.04 37.04 -28.06
N LYS A 565 10.18 38.03 -28.36
CA LYS A 565 10.14 38.70 -29.68
C LYS A 565 11.47 39.39 -29.99
N ASN A 566 11.99 40.19 -29.07
CA ASN A 566 13.25 40.92 -29.27
C ASN A 566 14.43 39.96 -29.51
N LYS A 567 14.49 38.86 -28.75
CA LYS A 567 15.51 37.81 -28.94
C LYS A 567 15.39 37.15 -30.33
N PHE A 568 14.17 36.85 -30.78
CA PHE A 568 13.95 36.28 -32.11
C PHE A 568 14.38 37.22 -33.24
N VAL A 569 14.08 38.53 -33.13
CA VAL A 569 14.47 39.54 -34.13
C VAL A 569 16.00 39.71 -34.18
N SER A 570 16.70 39.55 -33.05
CA SER A 570 18.17 39.55 -33.04
C SER A 570 18.80 38.30 -33.67
N GLU A 571 18.19 37.12 -33.50
CA GLU A 571 18.68 35.84 -34.05
C GLU A 571 18.43 35.69 -35.56
N THR A 572 17.45 36.40 -36.13
CA THR A 572 17.14 36.39 -37.58
C THR A 572 17.87 37.47 -38.39
N ARG A 573 18.56 38.40 -37.71
CA ARG A 573 19.38 39.46 -38.32
C ARG A 573 20.89 39.11 -38.37
N THR A 574 21.28 37.99 -37.77
CA THR A 574 22.58 37.30 -37.94
C THR A 574 22.41 36.11 -38.86
#